data_AF-A0A5N6S7C9-F1
#
_entry.id   AF-A0A5N6S7C9-F1
#
_cell.length_a   1.000
_cell.length_b   1.000
_cell.length_c   1.000
_cell.angle_alpha   90.00
_cell.angle_beta   90.00
_cell.angle_gamma   90.00
#
_symmetry.space_group_name_H-M   'P 1'
#
loop_
_entity.id
_entity.type
_entity.pdbx_description
1 polymer ?
#
loop_
_entity_poly.entity_id
_entity_poly.type
_entity_poly.pdbx_seq_one_letter_code
_entity_poly.pdbx_strand_id
1 'polypeptide(L)'
;MAKKQTAGRERLGAFAPQFAAFNDDVLFGEVWSRENEMSAHDRSLITIAALISTGNTEQLGDHLRIGKGNGITREEIVEEITQLAFYTGWPKAWSAFNRAKEVWGESEEPGGETSGAE
;
A
#
# COMPACT_ATOMS: atom_id res chain seq x y z
N MET A 1 3.00 -11.98 16.61
CA MET A 1 4.15 -12.42 15.78
C MET A 1 3.72 -12.25 14.34
N ALA A 2 4.25 -11.25 13.64
CA ALA A 2 4.00 -11.08 12.22
C ALA A 2 4.34 -12.37 11.46
N LYS A 3 3.53 -12.72 10.46
CA LYS A 3 3.79 -13.87 9.59
C LYS A 3 5.15 -13.66 8.92
N LYS A 4 6.05 -14.63 9.03
CA LYS A 4 7.37 -14.56 8.39
C LYS A 4 7.19 -14.40 6.88
N GLN A 5 7.78 -13.35 6.31
CA GLN A 5 7.75 -13.09 4.87
C GLN A 5 8.90 -13.84 4.19
N THR A 6 8.56 -14.59 3.14
CA THR A 6 9.50 -15.46 2.39
C THR A 6 9.42 -15.26 0.87
N ALA A 7 8.62 -14.27 0.41
CA ALA A 7 8.41 -14.02 -1.00
C ALA A 7 9.70 -13.71 -1.78
N GLY A 8 10.71 -13.11 -1.13
CA GLY A 8 12.00 -12.82 -1.75
C GLY A 8 12.69 -14.12 -2.19
N ARG A 9 12.89 -15.06 -1.27
CA ARG A 9 13.51 -16.36 -1.59
C ARG A 9 12.65 -17.22 -2.51
N GLU A 10 11.33 -17.23 -2.31
CA GLU A 10 10.41 -18.03 -3.12
C GLU A 10 10.39 -17.59 -4.59
N ARG A 11 10.43 -16.27 -4.85
CA ARG A 11 10.28 -15.73 -6.21
C ARG A 11 11.62 -15.43 -6.89
N LEU A 12 12.62 -15.01 -6.11
CA LEU A 12 13.89 -14.49 -6.64
C LEU A 12 15.12 -15.26 -6.16
N GLY A 13 14.96 -16.31 -5.34
CA GLY A 13 16.09 -17.02 -4.73
C GLY A 13 17.12 -17.56 -5.73
N ALA A 14 16.69 -18.02 -6.91
CA ALA A 14 17.59 -18.50 -7.96
C ALA A 14 18.16 -17.36 -8.83
N PHE A 15 17.37 -16.31 -9.07
CA PHE A 15 17.72 -15.22 -10.00
C PHE A 15 18.56 -14.12 -9.34
N ALA A 16 18.17 -13.71 -8.13
CA ALA A 16 18.80 -12.64 -7.37
C ALA A 16 18.89 -13.02 -5.87
N PRO A 17 19.71 -14.03 -5.50
CA PRO A 17 19.75 -14.61 -4.16
C PRO A 17 20.04 -13.59 -3.06
N GLN A 18 20.93 -12.63 -3.31
CA GLN A 18 21.27 -11.61 -2.31
C GLN A 18 20.13 -10.63 -2.09
N PHE A 19 19.45 -10.21 -3.16
CA PHE A 19 18.27 -9.35 -3.05
C PHE A 19 17.13 -10.06 -2.30
N ALA A 20 16.91 -11.34 -2.61
CA ALA A 20 15.96 -12.19 -1.91
C ALA A 20 16.26 -12.28 -0.40
N ALA A 21 17.53 -12.42 -0.03
CA ALA A 21 17.96 -12.43 1.37
C ALA A 21 17.72 -11.06 2.05
N PHE A 22 18.05 -9.94 1.40
CA PHE A 22 17.77 -8.61 1.95
C PHE A 22 16.27 -8.36 2.15
N ASN A 23 15.42 -8.83 1.24
CA ASN A 23 13.98 -8.72 1.40
C ASN A 23 13.50 -9.48 2.63
N ASP A 24 13.84 -10.76 2.74
CA ASP A 24 13.27 -11.62 3.76
C ASP A 24 13.91 -11.40 5.15
N ASP A 25 15.24 -11.25 5.21
CA ASP A 25 15.97 -11.16 6.48
C ASP A 25 16.06 -9.74 6.99
N VAL A 26 16.41 -8.78 6.14
CA VAL A 26 16.66 -7.40 6.58
C VAL A 26 15.38 -6.58 6.58
N LEU A 27 14.69 -6.50 5.44
CA LEU A 27 13.48 -5.68 5.33
C LEU A 27 12.39 -6.23 6.26
N PHE A 28 12.00 -7.49 6.11
CA PHE A 28 10.93 -8.06 6.94
C PHE A 28 11.43 -8.62 8.28
N GLY A 29 12.55 -9.34 8.28
CA GLY A 29 13.08 -9.98 9.48
C GLY A 29 13.66 -9.02 10.53
N GLU A 30 14.16 -7.84 10.13
CA GLU A 30 14.71 -6.84 11.04
C GLU A 30 13.86 -5.57 11.06
N VAL A 31 13.72 -4.85 9.95
CA VAL A 31 13.13 -3.50 9.94
C VAL A 31 11.63 -3.51 10.27
N TRP A 32 10.84 -4.33 9.59
CA TRP A 32 9.39 -4.43 9.85
C TRP A 32 9.07 -5.16 11.15
N SER A 33 9.97 -6.00 11.66
CA SER A 33 9.78 -6.75 12.91
C SER A 33 9.78 -5.87 14.17
N ARG A 34 10.25 -4.61 14.06
CA ARG A 34 10.36 -3.62 15.14
C ARG A 34 9.01 -2.98 15.51
N GLU A 35 8.00 -3.82 15.72
CA GLU A 35 6.62 -3.40 16.02
C GLU A 35 6.48 -2.76 17.41
N ASN A 36 7.43 -3.00 18.32
CA ASN A 36 7.46 -2.37 19.64
C ASN A 36 7.80 -0.86 19.56
N GLU A 37 8.58 -0.44 18.56
CA GLU A 37 8.94 0.97 18.36
C GLU A 37 7.96 1.73 17.48
N MET A 38 7.37 1.06 16.48
CA MET A 38 6.37 1.63 15.59
C MET A 38 5.49 0.50 15.08
N SER A 39 4.18 0.64 15.24
CA SER A 39 3.22 -0.42 14.93
C SER A 39 3.28 -0.81 13.45
N ALA A 40 2.86 -2.04 13.12
CA ALA A 40 2.73 -2.48 11.73
C ALA A 40 1.74 -1.60 10.95
N HIS A 41 0.73 -1.05 11.63
CA HIS A 41 -0.21 -0.07 11.10
C HIS A 41 0.51 1.21 10.63
N ASP A 42 1.27 1.86 11.51
CA ASP A 42 1.94 3.13 11.20
C ASP A 42 3.07 2.95 10.19
N ARG A 43 3.77 1.81 10.24
CA ARG A 43 4.74 1.40 9.20
C ARG A 43 4.10 1.31 7.83
N SER A 44 2.90 0.75 7.76
CA SER A 44 2.15 0.65 6.51
C SER A 44 1.73 2.03 6.00
N LEU A 45 1.19 2.91 6.84
CA LEU A 45 0.86 4.29 6.45
C LEU A 45 2.07 5.01 5.86
N ILE A 46 3.18 5.08 6.59
CA ILE A 46 4.38 5.78 6.12
C ILE A 46 4.93 5.18 4.81
N THR A 47 4.86 3.85 4.66
CA THR A 47 5.29 3.19 3.41
C THR A 47 4.38 3.55 2.25
N ILE A 48 3.06 3.55 2.46
CA ILE A 48 2.07 3.95 1.46
C ILE A 48 2.28 5.41 1.06
N ALA A 49 2.42 6.31 2.04
CA ALA A 49 2.72 7.73 1.80
C ALA A 49 3.99 7.93 0.97
N ALA A 50 5.05 7.18 1.26
CA ALA A 50 6.30 7.24 0.51
C ALA A 50 6.12 6.78 -0.94
N LEU A 51 5.41 5.67 -1.17
CA LEU A 51 5.13 5.14 -2.52
C LEU A 51 4.28 6.11 -3.35
N ILE A 52 3.25 6.70 -2.73
CA ILE A 52 2.43 7.74 -3.37
C ILE A 52 3.32 8.93 -3.73
N SER A 53 4.14 9.41 -2.79
CA SER A 53 4.99 10.58 -2.97
C SER A 53 6.01 10.42 -4.11
N THR A 54 6.56 9.22 -4.30
CA THR A 54 7.51 8.94 -5.39
C THR A 54 6.84 8.51 -6.69
N GLY A 55 5.52 8.26 -6.69
CA GLY A 55 4.79 7.79 -7.87
C GLY A 55 4.98 6.30 -8.18
N ASN A 56 5.41 5.51 -7.20
CA ASN A 56 5.67 4.07 -7.34
C ASN A 56 4.38 3.23 -7.25
N THR A 57 3.44 3.49 -8.15
CA THR A 57 2.09 2.91 -8.15
C THR A 57 2.07 1.40 -8.39
N GLU A 58 3.10 0.83 -9.01
CA GLU A 58 3.23 -0.62 -9.21
C GLU A 58 3.32 -1.39 -7.89
N GLN A 59 4.00 -0.84 -6.88
CA GLN A 59 4.14 -1.44 -5.56
C GLN A 59 2.98 -1.08 -4.62
N LEU A 60 2.27 0.00 -4.93
CA LEU A 60 1.24 0.56 -4.06
C LEU A 60 0.11 -0.44 -3.76
N GLY A 61 -0.34 -1.21 -4.77
CA GLY A 61 -1.42 -2.19 -4.57
C GLY A 61 -1.09 -3.26 -3.51
N ASP A 62 0.14 -3.77 -3.50
CA ASP A 62 0.57 -4.77 -2.51
C ASP A 62 0.69 -4.15 -1.11
N HIS A 63 1.24 -2.94 -1.01
CA HIS A 63 1.35 -2.24 0.28
C HIS A 63 0.00 -1.78 0.84
N LEU A 64 -0.97 -1.44 -0.01
CA LEU A 64 -2.36 -1.19 0.43
C LEU A 64 -3.00 -2.46 1.03
N ARG A 65 -2.80 -3.63 0.42
CA ARG A 65 -3.31 -4.91 0.97
C ARG A 65 -2.64 -5.27 2.29
N ILE A 66 -1.31 -5.05 2.39
CA ILE A 66 -0.57 -5.23 3.64
C ILE A 66 -1.11 -4.27 4.70
N GLY A 67 -1.28 -2.99 4.37
CA GLY A 67 -1.85 -1.98 5.25
C GLY A 67 -3.22 -2.35 5.78
N LYS A 68 -4.13 -2.75 4.90
CA LYS A 68 -5.45 -3.27 5.27
C LYS A 68 -5.36 -4.47 6.22
N GLY A 69 -4.45 -5.40 5.96
CA GLY A 69 -4.19 -6.54 6.85
C GLY A 69 -3.61 -6.16 8.21
N ASN A 70 -2.88 -5.03 8.27
CA ASN A 70 -2.33 -4.46 9.50
C ASN A 70 -3.33 -3.53 10.23
N GLY A 71 -4.56 -3.41 9.74
CA GLY A 71 -5.64 -2.69 10.40
C GLY A 71 -5.92 -1.28 9.87
N ILE A 72 -5.26 -0.82 8.80
CA ILE A 72 -5.59 0.48 8.18
C ILE A 72 -7.03 0.44 7.70
N THR A 73 -7.82 1.39 8.20
CA THR A 73 -9.23 1.54 7.84
C THR A 73 -9.38 2.18 6.47
N ARG A 74 -10.59 2.08 5.93
CA ARG A 74 -10.97 2.77 4.69
C ARG A 74 -10.85 4.29 4.88
N GLU A 75 -11.28 4.78 6.03
CA GLU A 75 -11.31 6.19 6.37
C GLU A 75 -9.88 6.76 6.45
N GLU A 76 -8.96 6.04 7.10
CA GLU A 76 -7.55 6.45 7.20
C GLU A 76 -6.87 6.53 5.82
N ILE A 77 -7.07 5.54 4.95
CA ILE A 77 -6.43 5.58 3.62
C ILE A 77 -7.02 6.67 2.73
N VAL A 78 -8.32 6.96 2.86
CA VAL A 78 -8.97 8.05 2.14
C VAL A 78 -8.40 9.40 2.60
N GLU A 79 -8.26 9.60 3.91
CA GLU A 79 -7.71 10.85 4.44
C GLU A 79 -6.21 10.99 4.13
N GLU A 80 -5.43 9.92 4.22
CA GLU A 80 -4.01 9.94 3.86
C GLU A 80 -3.80 10.37 2.40
N ILE A 81 -4.50 9.74 1.45
CA ILE A 81 -4.38 10.08 0.02
C ILE A 81 -4.86 11.51 -0.23
N THR A 82 -5.96 11.92 0.39
CA THR A 82 -6.50 13.29 0.27
C THR A 82 -5.49 14.32 0.77
N GLN A 83 -4.92 14.10 1.95
CA GLN A 83 -3.90 14.97 2.52
C GLN A 83 -2.66 15.04 1.63
N LEU A 84 -2.17 13.90 1.14
CA LEU A 84 -0.99 13.83 0.27
C LEU A 84 -1.19 14.49 -1.08
N ALA A 85 -2.43 14.65 -1.56
CA ALA A 85 -2.71 15.35 -2.82
C ALA A 85 -2.20 16.80 -2.79
N PHE A 86 -2.23 17.46 -1.63
CA PHE A 86 -1.72 18.81 -1.43
C PHE A 86 -0.19 18.91 -1.46
N TYR A 87 0.52 17.84 -1.08
CA TYR A 87 1.99 17.83 -0.99
C TYR A 87 2.67 17.20 -2.20
N THR A 88 1.98 16.25 -2.85
CA THR A 88 2.57 15.39 -3.88
C THR A 88 1.94 15.60 -5.26
N GLY A 89 0.79 16.29 -5.32
CA GLY A 89 0.07 16.66 -6.53
C GLY A 89 -1.11 15.74 -6.84
N TRP A 90 -2.17 16.34 -7.41
CA TRP A 90 -3.42 15.69 -7.76
C TRP A 90 -3.29 14.41 -8.63
N PRO A 91 -2.40 14.35 -9.65
CA PRO A 91 -2.25 13.14 -10.47
C PRO A 91 -1.82 11.89 -9.69
N LYS A 92 -0.97 12.06 -8.67
CA LYS A 92 -0.51 10.95 -7.82
C LYS A 92 -1.65 10.47 -6.91
N ALA A 93 -2.44 11.40 -6.37
CA ALA A 93 -3.63 11.06 -5.58
C ALA A 93 -4.67 10.28 -6.38
N TRP A 94 -4.98 10.70 -7.62
CA TRP A 94 -5.89 9.94 -8.51
C TRP A 94 -5.40 8.52 -8.77
N SER A 95 -4.10 8.38 -9.06
CA SER A 95 -3.49 7.07 -9.28
C SER A 95 -3.57 6.19 -8.04
N ALA A 96 -3.39 6.77 -6.85
CA ALA A 96 -3.49 6.09 -5.58
C ALA A 96 -4.93 5.65 -5.26
N PHE A 97 -5.91 6.53 -5.45
CA PHE A 97 -7.33 6.20 -5.24
C PHE A 97 -7.82 5.06 -6.12
N ASN A 98 -7.38 5.00 -7.39
CA ASN A 98 -7.72 3.88 -8.26
C ASN A 98 -7.27 2.53 -7.66
N ARG A 99 -6.05 2.47 -7.11
CA ARG A 99 -5.55 1.26 -6.43
C ARG A 99 -6.25 1.01 -5.08
N ALA A 100 -6.59 2.05 -4.33
CA ALA A 100 -7.32 1.92 -3.08
C ALA A 100 -8.72 1.34 -3.32
N LYS A 101 -9.47 1.83 -4.33
CA LYS A 101 -10.78 1.29 -4.71
C LYS A 101 -10.72 -0.21 -5.00
N GLU A 102 -9.71 -0.67 -5.74
CA GLU A 102 -9.49 -2.11 -6.02
C GLU A 102 -9.31 -2.94 -4.74
N VAL A 103 -8.55 -2.43 -3.76
CA VAL A 103 -8.23 -3.16 -2.52
C VAL A 103 -9.38 -3.18 -1.52
N TRP A 104 -10.20 -2.13 -1.49
CA TRP A 104 -11.38 -2.05 -0.62
C TRP A 104 -12.66 -2.58 -1.26
N GLY A 105 -12.64 -2.98 -2.54
CA GLY A 105 -13.77 -3.59 -3.22
C GLY A 105 -14.79 -2.56 -3.75
N GLU A 106 -14.35 -1.33 -3.97
CA GLU A 106 -15.16 -0.22 -4.50
C GLU A 106 -14.91 -0.02 -5.99
N SER A 107 -14.96 -1.10 -6.77
CA SER A 107 -15.05 -0.98 -8.23
C SER A 107 -16.31 -0.19 -8.57
N GLU A 108 -16.23 0.70 -9.56
CA GLU A 108 -17.40 1.45 -10.03
C GLU A 108 -18.53 0.46 -10.35
N GLU A 109 -19.68 0.61 -9.67
CA GLU A 109 -20.91 0.22 -10.32
C GLU A 109 -20.99 1.05 -11.61
N PRO A 110 -21.30 0.43 -12.77
CA PRO A 110 -21.49 1.19 -13.99
C PRO A 110 -22.59 2.20 -13.71
N GLY A 111 -22.23 3.48 -13.77
CA GLY A 111 -23.02 4.59 -13.25
C GLY A 111 -24.49 4.46 -13.61
N GLY A 112 -25.34 4.52 -12.58
CA GLY A 112 -26.76 4.79 -12.76
C GLY A 112 -26.90 5.96 -13.71
N GLU A 113 -27.65 5.73 -14.78
CA GLU A 113 -28.04 6.74 -15.75
C GLU A 113 -28.39 8.02 -15.00
N THR A 114 -27.76 9.13 -15.39
CA THR A 114 -28.30 10.45 -15.08
C THR A 114 -29.63 10.58 -15.83
N SER A 115 -30.66 9.99 -15.25
CA SER A 115 -32.06 10.16 -15.59
C SER A 115 -32.47 11.57 -15.17
N GLY A 116 -32.29 12.51 -16.10
CA GLY A 116 -33.29 13.52 -16.47
C GLY A 116 -33.71 14.61 -15.47
N ALA A 117 -34.11 15.73 -16.09
CA ALA A 117 -34.91 16.85 -15.56
C ALA A 117 -34.17 17.81 -14.62
N GLU A 118 -34.05 19.11 -14.87
CA GLU A 118 -34.60 20.07 -15.86
C GLU A 118 -33.58 21.21 -16.05
#